data_AF-A0A4R5H3R8-F1
#
_entry.id   AF-A0A4R5H3R8-F1
#
_cell.length_a   1.000
_cell.length_b   1.000
_cell.length_c   1.000
_cell.angle_alpha   90.00
_cell.angle_beta   90.00
_cell.angle_gamma   90.00
#
_symmetry.space_group_name_H-M   'P 1'
#
loop_
_entity.id
_entity.type
_entity.pdbx_description
1 polymer ?
#
loop_
_entity_poly.entity_id
_entity_poly.type
_entity_poly.pdbx_seq_one_letter_code
_entity_poly.pdbx_strand_id
1 'polypeptide(L)' 'MEEFGWVFFYNTKKFQETGDFRDMIAGNAPIIVDKVSGEITETGTSYDVEYYIKEYRNRYNTKR' A
#
# COMPACT_ATOMS: atom_id res chain seq x y z
N MET A 1 14.34 -6.35 -12.83
CA MET A 1 12.96 -6.38 -12.31
C MET A 1 12.27 -5.13 -12.79
N GLU A 2 11.20 -5.26 -13.57
CA GLU A 2 10.38 -4.10 -13.96
C GLU A 2 9.86 -3.43 -12.67
N GLU A 3 9.95 -2.10 -12.61
CA GLU A 3 9.38 -1.33 -11.50
C GLU A 3 7.85 -1.36 -11.59
N PHE A 4 7.20 -1.98 -10.61
CA PHE A 4 5.74 -2.13 -10.56
C PHE A 4 4.99 -0.84 -10.20
N GLY A 5 5.65 0.11 -9.53
CA GLY A 5 5.03 1.34 -9.03
C GLY A 5 5.48 1.72 -7.62
N TRP A 6 4.55 2.30 -6.86
CA TRP A 6 4.79 2.82 -5.52
C TRP A 6 3.89 2.17 -4.48
N VAL A 7 4.32 2.22 -3.23
CA VAL A 7 3.52 1.84 -2.07
C VAL A 7 3.38 3.06 -1.17
N PHE A 8 2.15 3.43 -0.85
CA PHE A 8 1.86 4.57 0.01
C PHE A 8 1.33 4.11 1.36
N PHE A 9 2.04 4.54 2.41
CA PHE A 9 1.57 4.51 3.77
C PHE A 9 0.97 5.86 4.11
N TYR A 10 -0.16 5.87 4.79
CA TYR A 10 -0.87 7.08 5.14
C TYR A 10 -1.45 6.99 6.54
N ASN A 11 -1.71 8.15 7.14
CA ASN A 11 -2.43 8.27 8.40
C ASN A 11 -3.08 9.67 8.48
N THR A 12 -3.74 10.01 9.58
CA THR A 12 -4.26 11.37 9.75
C THR A 12 -3.11 12.38 9.81
N LYS A 13 -3.34 13.57 9.26
CA LYS A 13 -2.39 14.69 9.36
C LYS A 13 -2.02 14.98 10.82
N LYS A 14 -3.02 14.97 11.71
CA LYS A 14 -2.83 15.28 13.14
C LYS A 14 -1.94 14.26 13.83
N PHE A 15 -2.09 12.96 13.56
CA PHE A 15 -1.16 11.95 14.06
C PHE A 15 0.25 12.19 13.55
N GLN A 16 0.42 12.47 12.26
CA GLN A 16 1.75 12.72 11.68
C GLN A 16 2.45 13.95 12.27
N GLU A 17 1.69 14.99 12.61
CA GLU A 17 2.22 16.23 13.19
C GLU A 17 2.50 16.12 14.69
N THR A 18 1.69 15.35 15.43
CA THR A 18 1.73 15.34 16.91
C THR A 18 2.29 14.07 17.52
N GLY A 19 2.26 12.95 16.79
CA GLY A 19 2.56 11.62 17.31
C GLY A 19 1.51 11.05 18.28
N ASP A 20 0.38 11.73 18.50
CA ASP A 20 -0.65 11.26 19.42
C ASP A 20 -1.40 10.06 18.83
N PHE A 21 -1.16 8.87 19.40
CA PHE A 21 -1.73 7.61 18.90
C PHE A 21 -3.26 7.62 18.84
N ARG A 22 -3.94 8.46 19.62
CA ARG A 22 -5.41 8.59 19.62
C ARG A 22 -5.95 9.18 18.33
N ASP A 23 -5.11 9.89 17.59
CA ASP A 23 -5.44 10.46 16.28
C ASP A 23 -5.07 9.50 15.13
N MET A 24 -4.57 8.29 15.41
CA MET A 24 -4.23 7.32 14.37
C MET A 24 -5.49 6.75 13.69
N ILE A 25 -5.39 6.50 12.38
CA ILE A 25 -6.35 5.67 11.66
C ILE A 25 -6.12 4.20 12.04
N ALA A 26 -7.14 3.55 12.61
CA ALA A 26 -7.11 2.12 12.87
C ALA A 26 -7.36 1.32 11.58
N GLY A 27 -6.58 0.25 11.37
CA GLY A 27 -6.76 -0.64 10.21
C GLY A 27 -6.28 -0.06 8.88
N ASN A 28 -5.38 0.94 8.90
CA ASN A 28 -4.83 1.53 7.68
C ASN A 28 -3.81 0.59 7.01
N ALA A 29 -4.28 -0.19 6.05
CA ALA A 29 -3.40 -0.91 5.14
C ALA A 29 -2.79 0.06 4.11
N PRO A 30 -1.54 -0.14 3.68
CA PRO A 30 -0.97 0.62 2.58
C PRO A 30 -1.74 0.40 1.26
N ILE A 31 -1.51 1.26 0.29
CA ILE A 31 -2.03 1.09 -1.07
C ILE A 31 -0.87 0.97 -2.06
N ILE A 32 -1.07 0.18 -3.11
CA ILE A 32 -0.15 0.07 -4.25
C ILE A 32 -0.71 0.91 -5.39
N VAL A 33 0.15 1.72 -6.03
CA VAL A 33 -0.19 2.50 -7.22
C VAL A 33 0.67 2.03 -8.38
N ASP A 34 0.03 1.58 -9.45
CA ASP A 34 0.72 1.12 -10.66
C ASP A 34 1.49 2.26 -11.33
N LYS A 35 2.71 1.97 -11.80
CA LYS A 35 3.56 2.98 -12.44
C LYS A 35 3.00 3.52 -13.76
N VAL A 36 2.32 2.68 -14.52
CA VAL A 36 1.92 2.98 -15.90
C VAL A 36 0.46 3.40 -15.97
N SER A 37 -0.43 2.62 -15.35
CA SER A 37 -1.88 2.89 -15.39
C SER A 37 -2.34 3.88 -14.32
N GLY A 38 -1.58 4.03 -13.23
CA GLY A 38 -2.03 4.74 -12.04
C GLY A 38 -3.14 4.00 -11.27
N GLU A 39 -3.43 2.75 -11.61
CA GLU A 39 -4.43 1.94 -10.90
C GLU A 39 -4.04 1.74 -9.43
N ILE A 40 -5.03 1.86 -8.55
CA ILE A 40 -4.84 1.66 -7.11
C ILE A 40 -5.26 0.23 -6.75
N THR A 41 -4.39 -0.49 -6.06
CA THR A 41 -4.70 -1.76 -5.43
C THR A 41 -4.62 -1.61 -3.91
N GLU A 42 -5.73 -1.88 -3.23
CA GLU A 42 -5.79 -1.95 -1.78
C GLU A 42 -5.08 -3.22 -1.26
N THR A 43 -4.34 -3.09 -0.16
CA THR A 43 -3.78 -4.24 0.56
C THR A 43 -4.60 -4.58 1.80
N GLY A 44 -4.22 -5.65 2.50
CA GLY A 44 -4.79 -5.98 3.81
C GLY A 44 -3.86 -5.60 4.96
N THR A 45 -4.31 -5.88 6.19
CA THR A 45 -3.53 -5.71 7.43
C THR A 45 -3.10 -7.04 8.06
N SER A 46 -3.34 -8.16 7.38
CA SER A 46 -3.09 -9.51 7.92
C SER A 46 -1.64 -9.98 7.71
N TYR A 47 -0.94 -9.40 6.74
CA TYR A 47 0.44 -9.73 6.38
C TYR A 47 1.27 -8.46 6.21
N ASP A 48 2.59 -8.60 6.15
CA ASP A 48 3.48 -7.50 5.86
C ASP A 48 3.39 -7.05 4.40
N VAL A 49 3.88 -5.83 4.12
CA VAL A 49 3.73 -5.19 2.81
C VAL A 49 4.39 -5.97 1.68
N GLU A 50 5.49 -6.67 1.96
CA GLU A 50 6.23 -7.51 1.01
C GLU A 50 5.36 -8.65 0.46
N TYR A 51 4.48 -9.22 1.30
CA TYR A 51 3.53 -10.24 0.87
C TYR A 51 2.59 -9.66 -0.19
N TYR A 52 2.01 -8.49 0.06
CA TYR A 52 1.08 -7.86 -0.87
C TYR A 52 1.76 -7.37 -2.15
N ILE A 53 3.00 -6.87 -2.07
CA ILE A 53 3.80 -6.53 -3.27
C ILE A 53 4.05 -7.77 -4.13
N LYS A 54 4.34 -8.91 -3.51
CA LYS A 54 4.53 -10.18 -4.22
C LYS A 54 3.24 -10.64 -4.89
N GLU A 55 2.12 -10.62 -4.17
CA GLU A 55 0.81 -10.98 -4.71
C GLU A 55 0.38 -10.08 -5.87
N TYR A 56 0.58 -8.76 -5.73
CA TYR A 56 0.38 -7.80 -6.80
C TYR A 56 1.17 -8.22 -8.04
N ARG A 57 2.50 -8.36 -7.93
CA ARG A 57 3.37 -8.73 -9.06
C ARG A 57 2.95 -10.05 -9.71
N ASN A 58 2.55 -11.04 -8.92
CA ASN A 58 2.08 -12.33 -9.45
C ASN A 58 0.81 -12.16 -10.29
N ARG A 59 -0.15 -11.34 -9.85
CA ARG A 59 -1.37 -11.02 -10.61
C ARG A 59 -1.09 -10.30 -11.93
N TYR A 60 -0.05 -9.47 -11.99
CA TYR A 60 0.34 -8.81 -13.25
C TYR A 60 0.97 -9.79 -14.24
N ASN A 61 1.83 -10.69 -13.75
CA ASN A 61 2.48 -11.68 -14.61
C ASN A 61 1.50 -12.69 -15.21
N THR A 62 0.37 -12.97 -14.56
CA THR A 62 -0.66 -13.87 -15.09
C THR A 62 -1.61 -13.20 -16.08
N LYS A 63 -1.57 -11.87 -16.23
CA LYS A 63 -2.37 -11.11 -17.21
C LYS A 63 -1.64 -10.84 -18.54
N ARG A 64 -0.33 -11.14 -18.63
CA ARG A 64 0.48 -11.03 -19.86
C ARG A 64 0.43 -12.29 -20.70
#